data_AF-A0AA52AQI1-F1
#
_entry.id   AF-A0AA52AQI1-F1
#
_cell.length_a   1.000
_cell.length_b   1.000
_cell.length_c   1.000
_cell.angle_alpha   90.00
_cell.angle_beta   90.00
_cell.angle_gamma   90.00
#
_symmetry.space_group_name_H-M   'P 1'
#
loop_
_entity.id
_entity.type
_entity.pdbx_description
1 polymer ?
#
loop_
_entity_poly.entity_id
_entity_poly.type
_entity_poly.pdbx_seq_one_letter_code
_entity_poly.pdbx_strand_id
1 'polypeptide(L)'
;MPFFATLYFAALRPEEAVELRLQDCQLPKKGPGLLTLHQASTRAGSAWTDDGRKHERRGLKHRARGDVRLVPVSPELVQILRAYVDEFGTAEDGRLFRSPSGGRLDSTRYLDVWHKARRIAFPPHLVDSLLARRPYDLLHAAVSLWLNSGVPAAEVAEMAGHSVAILMDTYYKCIHGQREQMVQRIIDALSEDREGGASGEVD
;
A
#
# COMPACT_ATOMS: atom_id res chain seq x y z
N MET A 1 -5.33 15.41 1.26
CA MET A 1 -5.41 14.64 2.52
C MET A 1 -4.32 13.58 2.57
N PRO A 2 -3.14 13.93 3.11
CA PRO A 2 -1.95 13.06 3.14
C PRO A 2 -2.17 11.67 3.76
N PHE A 3 -3.10 11.55 4.72
CA PHE A 3 -3.54 10.26 5.27
C PHE A 3 -3.97 9.26 4.18
N PHE A 4 -4.96 9.61 3.34
CA PHE A 4 -5.43 8.71 2.27
C PHE A 4 -4.39 8.50 1.16
N ALA A 5 -3.48 9.46 0.96
CA ALA A 5 -2.37 9.30 0.04
C ALA A 5 -1.46 8.14 0.47
N THR A 6 -1.19 7.96 1.77
CA THR A 6 -0.40 6.80 2.25
C THR A 6 -1.09 5.46 1.97
N LEU A 7 -2.42 5.39 2.07
CA LEU A 7 -3.18 4.18 1.75
C LEU A 7 -3.07 3.83 0.26
N TYR A 8 -3.17 4.83 -0.62
CA TYR A 8 -3.15 4.62 -2.08
C TYR A 8 -1.74 4.44 -2.67
N PHE A 9 -0.78 5.27 -2.28
CA PHE A 9 0.56 5.25 -2.88
C PHE A 9 1.47 4.19 -2.23
N ALA A 10 1.17 3.74 -1.02
CA ALA A 10 2.03 2.86 -0.24
C ALA A 10 1.29 1.65 0.38
N ALA A 11 0.03 1.41 0.00
CA ALA A 11 -0.75 0.27 0.49
C ALA A 11 -0.78 0.15 2.02
N LEU A 12 -0.80 1.28 2.74
CA LEU A 12 -0.98 1.26 4.20
C LEU A 12 -2.41 0.85 4.53
N ARG A 13 -2.57 0.03 5.57
CA ARG A 13 -3.87 -0.12 6.24
C ARG A 13 -4.18 1.16 7.01
N PRO A 14 -5.46 1.51 7.21
CA PRO A 14 -5.83 2.67 8.01
C PRO A 14 -5.15 2.69 9.39
N GLU A 15 -5.03 1.54 10.05
CA GLU A 15 -4.42 1.42 11.38
C GLU A 15 -2.90 1.68 11.35
N GLU A 16 -2.21 1.25 10.28
CA GLU A 16 -0.78 1.54 10.09
C GLU A 16 -0.58 3.03 9.81
N ALA A 17 -1.45 3.65 9.01
CA ALA A 17 -1.39 5.08 8.75
C ALA A 17 -1.63 5.90 10.02
N VAL A 18 -2.58 5.49 10.87
CA VAL A 18 -2.83 6.15 12.18
C VAL A 18 -1.59 6.09 13.08
N GLU A 19 -0.80 5.01 13.03
CA GLU A 19 0.42 4.89 13.84
C GLU A 19 1.69 5.43 13.18
N LEU A 20 1.65 5.85 11.92
CA LEU A 20 2.83 6.26 11.16
C LEU A 20 3.51 7.46 11.81
N ARG A 21 4.81 7.32 12.10
CA ARG A 21 5.64 8.37 12.73
C ARG A 21 6.66 8.91 11.76
N LEU A 22 7.06 10.17 11.98
CA LEU A 22 8.07 10.82 11.14
C LEU A 22 9.43 10.09 11.18
N GLN A 23 9.82 9.56 12.35
CA GLN A 23 11.06 8.79 12.49
C GLN A 23 11.12 7.52 11.63
N ASP A 24 9.95 6.99 11.24
CA ASP A 24 9.84 5.79 10.41
C ASP A 24 9.74 6.13 8.90
N CYS A 25 9.89 7.42 8.55
CA CYS A 25 9.76 7.94 7.20
C CYS A 25 11.08 8.52 6.69
N GLN A 26 11.65 7.91 5.65
CA GLN A 26 12.75 8.50 4.89
C GLN A 26 12.18 9.34 3.75
N LEU A 27 12.20 10.67 3.92
CA LEU A 27 11.57 11.64 3.02
C LEU A 27 12.60 12.57 2.36
N PRO A 28 13.42 12.08 1.41
CA PRO A 28 14.46 12.89 0.78
C PRO A 28 13.89 14.08 -0.01
N LYS A 29 14.72 15.10 -0.27
CA LYS A 29 14.30 16.27 -1.08
C LYS A 29 14.03 15.92 -2.54
N LYS A 30 14.66 14.86 -3.05
CA LYS A 30 14.54 14.36 -4.42
C LYS A 30 14.59 12.84 -4.42
N GLY A 31 13.87 12.21 -5.34
CA GLY A 31 13.86 10.76 -5.50
C GLY A 31 12.82 10.05 -4.62
N PRO A 32 12.80 8.70 -4.69
CA PRO A 32 11.89 7.89 -3.89
C PRO A 32 12.25 7.94 -2.40
N GLY A 33 11.26 7.70 -1.56
CA GLY A 33 11.44 7.57 -0.12
C GLY A 33 11.25 6.12 0.33
N LEU A 34 11.25 5.93 1.66
CA LEU A 34 11.02 4.64 2.29
C LEU A 34 10.17 4.82 3.55
N LEU A 35 9.14 4.00 3.71
CA LEU A 35 8.39 3.88 4.96
C LEU A 35 8.75 2.57 5.66
N THR A 36 9.01 2.64 6.95
CA THR A 36 9.19 1.47 7.82
C THR A 36 7.92 1.24 8.61
N LEU A 37 7.16 0.19 8.30
CA LEU A 37 5.87 -0.06 8.94
C LEU A 37 6.00 -1.21 9.92
N HIS A 38 5.72 -0.90 11.18
CA HIS A 38 5.68 -1.88 12.27
C HIS A 38 4.31 -2.57 12.24
N GLN A 39 4.26 -3.90 12.27
CA GLN A 39 2.96 -4.59 12.29
C GLN A 39 2.13 -4.15 13.50
N ALA A 40 0.93 -3.62 13.22
CA ALA A 40 -0.06 -3.38 14.24
C ALA A 40 -0.38 -4.71 14.95
N SER A 41 -0.25 -4.74 16.29
CA SER A 41 -0.60 -5.92 17.06
C SER A 41 -2.05 -6.33 16.73
N THR A 42 -2.30 -7.62 16.51
CA THR A 42 -3.62 -8.19 16.18
C THR A 42 -4.67 -8.07 17.30
N ARG A 43 -4.59 -7.04 18.15
CA ARG A 43 -5.74 -6.54 18.93
C ARG A 43 -6.68 -5.69 18.07
N ALA A 44 -6.88 -6.09 16.82
CA ALA A 44 -8.11 -5.74 16.13
C ALA A 44 -9.17 -6.68 16.71
N GLY A 45 -10.10 -6.12 17.48
CA GLY A 45 -11.33 -6.80 17.85
C GLY A 45 -12.00 -7.41 16.61
N SER A 46 -12.87 -8.37 16.85
CA SER A 46 -13.65 -9.17 15.89
C SER A 46 -14.55 -8.40 14.91
N ALA A 47 -14.25 -7.13 14.60
CA ALA A 47 -14.96 -6.28 13.66
C ALA A 47 -14.38 -6.32 12.22
N TRP A 48 -13.28 -7.06 12.00
CA TRP A 48 -12.68 -7.22 10.68
C TRP A 48 -12.33 -8.68 10.40
N THR A 49 -13.29 -9.40 9.82
CA THR A 49 -13.07 -10.62 9.05
C THR A 49 -13.91 -10.52 7.78
N ASP A 50 -13.25 -10.65 6.63
CA ASP A 50 -13.78 -10.47 5.28
C ASP A 50 -14.77 -11.57 4.83
N ASP A 51 -15.35 -12.35 5.75
CA ASP A 51 -16.26 -13.44 5.34
C ASP A 51 -17.19 -14.01 6.44
N GLY A 52 -17.31 -13.37 7.60
CA GLY A 52 -18.17 -13.87 8.69
C GLY A 52 -17.80 -15.27 9.22
N ARG A 53 -16.71 -15.87 8.75
CA ARG A 53 -16.19 -17.16 9.22
C ARG A 53 -15.07 -16.94 10.23
N LYS A 54 -15.20 -17.61 11.37
CA LYS A 54 -14.08 -17.81 12.30
C LYS A 54 -13.04 -18.65 11.58
N HIS A 55 -11.99 -18.03 11.03
CA HIS A 55 -10.81 -18.78 10.66
C HIS A 55 -10.13 -19.26 11.95
N GLU A 56 -10.32 -20.54 12.21
CA GLU A 56 -9.61 -21.27 13.24
C GLU A 56 -8.10 -21.14 12.96
N ARG A 57 -7.38 -20.58 13.95
CA ARG A 57 -5.93 -20.47 13.94
C ARG A 57 -5.33 -21.88 13.95
N ARG A 58 -5.07 -22.46 12.78
CA ARG A 58 -4.15 -23.59 12.66
C ARG A 58 -3.03 -23.26 11.69
N GLY A 59 -1.90 -22.87 12.29
CA GLY A 59 -0.57 -23.19 11.77
C GLY A 59 -0.03 -22.30 10.67
N LEU A 60 0.24 -21.02 10.94
CA LEU A 60 1.46 -20.41 10.39
C LEU A 60 2.37 -20.05 11.55
N LYS A 61 3.59 -20.60 11.50
CA LYS A 61 4.67 -20.42 12.47
C LYS A 61 4.81 -18.95 12.86
N HIS A 62 4.97 -18.74 14.16
CA HIS A 62 5.40 -17.50 14.81
C HIS A 62 6.21 -16.58 13.87
N ARG A 63 5.60 -15.48 13.43
CA ARG A 63 6.38 -14.29 13.11
C ARG A 63 6.61 -13.53 14.40
N ALA A 64 7.86 -13.19 14.66
CA ALA A 64 8.28 -12.62 15.94
C ALA A 64 7.64 -11.24 16.14
N ARG A 65 7.47 -10.87 17.41
CA ARG A 65 7.11 -9.51 17.81
C ARG A 65 8.26 -8.59 17.38
N GLY A 66 8.06 -7.79 16.31
CA GLY A 66 9.12 -6.96 15.72
C GLY A 66 9.25 -7.01 14.20
N ASP A 67 8.42 -7.80 13.50
CA ASP A 67 8.42 -7.79 12.04
C ASP A 67 7.98 -6.42 11.49
N VAL A 68 8.90 -5.80 10.76
CA VAL A 68 8.68 -4.58 9.98
C VAL A 68 8.52 -4.94 8.50
N ARG A 69 7.67 -4.21 7.78
CA ARG A 69 7.69 -4.20 6.32
C ARG A 69 8.24 -2.87 5.83
N LEU A 70 9.11 -2.93 4.83
CA LEU A 70 9.65 -1.76 4.15
C LEU A 70 8.82 -1.48 2.91
N VAL A 71 8.43 -0.22 2.71
CA VAL A 71 7.63 0.19 1.56
C VAL A 71 8.33 1.34 0.86
N PRO A 72 8.95 1.11 -0.31
CA PRO A 72 9.42 2.20 -1.16
C PRO A 72 8.24 3.09 -1.54
N VAL A 73 8.42 4.40 -1.43
CA VAL A 73 7.36 5.36 -1.75
C VAL A 73 7.76 6.29 -2.88
N SER A 74 6.78 6.60 -3.73
CA SER A 74 6.98 7.47 -4.89
C SER A 74 7.47 8.86 -4.46
N PRO A 75 8.22 9.57 -5.33
CA PRO A 75 8.60 10.96 -5.07
C PRO A 75 7.38 11.87 -4.80
N GLU A 76 6.23 11.56 -5.37
CA GLU A 76 4.97 12.26 -5.13
C GLU A 76 4.50 12.11 -3.68
N LEU A 77 4.45 10.89 -3.15
CA LEU A 77 4.07 10.68 -1.75
C LEU A 77 5.09 11.33 -0.80
N VAL A 78 6.37 11.31 -1.14
CA VAL A 78 7.40 12.04 -0.37
C VAL A 78 7.08 13.53 -0.28
N GLN A 79 6.76 14.18 -1.41
CA GLN A 79 6.42 15.61 -1.42
C GLN A 79 5.16 15.90 -0.60
N ILE A 80 4.12 15.06 -0.74
CA ILE A 80 2.88 15.19 0.03
C ILE A 80 3.15 15.12 1.54
N LEU A 81 3.95 14.14 1.98
CA LEU A 81 4.26 13.97 3.40
C LEU A 81 5.17 15.07 3.94
N ARG A 82 6.14 15.54 3.15
CA ARG A 82 6.99 16.69 3.52
C ARG A 82 6.16 17.96 3.70
N ALA A 83 5.32 18.30 2.72
CA ALA A 83 4.46 19.48 2.79
C ALA A 83 3.54 19.42 4.03
N TYR A 84 2.99 18.25 4.33
CA TYR A 84 2.16 18.06 5.53
C TYR A 84 2.94 18.27 6.83
N VAL A 85 4.15 17.72 6.94
CA VAL A 85 4.99 17.89 8.13
C VAL A 85 5.45 19.35 8.28
N ASP A 86 5.76 20.03 7.19
CA ASP A 86 6.16 21.43 7.21
C ASP A 86 4.99 22.35 7.64
N GLU A 87 3.76 22.05 7.21
CA GLU A 87 2.57 22.84 7.53
C GLU A 87 2.01 22.54 8.94
N PHE A 88 1.92 21.26 9.29
CA PHE A 88 1.21 20.81 10.50
C PHE A 88 2.15 20.29 11.58
N GLY A 89 3.42 20.01 11.32
CA GLY A 89 4.29 19.31 12.27
C GLY A 89 3.78 17.90 12.62
N THR A 90 4.19 17.39 13.78
CA THR A 90 3.83 16.04 14.27
C THR A 90 3.14 16.11 15.63
N ALA A 91 2.54 15.00 16.08
CA ALA A 91 2.14 14.85 17.47
C ALA A 91 3.36 14.77 18.41
N GLU A 92 3.16 14.94 19.72
CA GLU A 92 4.24 14.85 20.72
C GLU A 92 5.02 13.54 20.66
N ASP A 93 4.36 12.44 20.28
CA ASP A 93 4.98 11.11 20.13
C ASP A 93 5.44 10.81 18.70
N GLY A 94 5.50 11.83 17.84
CA GLY A 94 6.04 11.76 16.48
C GLY A 94 5.08 11.25 15.42
N ARG A 95 3.82 10.89 15.76
CA ARG A 95 2.82 10.53 14.75
C ARG A 95 2.60 11.66 13.76
N LEU A 96 2.48 11.31 12.47
CA LEU A 96 2.14 12.25 11.42
C LEU A 96 0.69 12.71 11.59
N PHE A 97 -0.26 11.78 11.55
CA PHE A 97 -1.68 12.10 11.56
C PHE A 97 -2.26 12.05 12.97
N ARG A 98 -2.95 13.12 13.35
CA ARG A 98 -3.52 13.31 14.69
C ARG A 98 -4.88 13.97 14.64
N SER A 99 -5.67 13.79 15.70
CA SER A 99 -6.90 14.54 15.88
C SER A 99 -6.59 16.04 16.03
N PRO A 100 -7.58 16.94 15.85
CA PRO A 100 -7.40 18.36 16.15
C PRO A 100 -6.96 18.66 17.58
N SER A 101 -7.24 17.75 18.53
CA SER A 101 -6.79 17.83 19.93
C SER A 101 -5.39 17.26 20.16
N GLY A 102 -4.67 16.85 19.11
CA GLY A 102 -3.33 16.25 19.19
C GLY A 102 -3.31 14.76 19.53
N GLY A 103 -4.46 14.17 19.87
CA GLY A 103 -4.61 12.75 20.17
C GLY A 103 -4.58 11.85 18.93
N ARG A 104 -4.80 10.54 19.15
CA ARG A 104 -4.91 9.55 18.07
C ARG A 104 -6.05 9.92 17.11
N LEU A 105 -5.83 9.72 15.82
CA LEU A 105 -6.87 9.91 14.82
C LEU A 105 -7.93 8.81 14.94
N ASP A 106 -9.18 9.21 15.17
CA ASP A 106 -10.30 8.30 15.33
C ASP A 106 -10.85 7.79 13.98
N SER A 107 -11.32 6.53 13.95
CA SER A 107 -11.83 5.91 12.74
C SER A 107 -13.11 6.54 12.22
N THR A 108 -14.00 6.95 13.10
CA THR A 108 -15.22 7.67 12.74
C THR A 108 -14.90 8.94 11.96
N ARG A 109 -13.82 9.65 12.35
CA ARG A 109 -13.40 10.89 11.69
C ARG A 109 -12.91 10.66 10.27
N TYR A 110 -11.96 9.73 10.07
CA TYR A 110 -11.47 9.50 8.71
C TYR A 110 -12.55 8.85 7.82
N LEU A 111 -13.46 8.04 8.37
CA LEU A 111 -14.59 7.47 7.61
C LEU A 111 -15.58 8.55 7.17
N ASP A 112 -15.93 9.49 8.06
CA ASP A 112 -16.81 10.61 7.71
C ASP A 112 -16.20 11.48 6.59
N VAL A 113 -14.91 11.82 6.70
CA VAL A 113 -14.18 12.53 5.64
C VAL A 113 -14.19 11.74 4.34
N TRP A 114 -13.97 10.43 4.39
CA TRP A 114 -13.99 9.56 3.21
C TRP A 114 -15.36 9.58 2.50
N HIS A 115 -16.44 9.39 3.25
CA HIS A 115 -17.80 9.41 2.68
C HIS A 115 -18.18 10.79 2.14
N LYS A 116 -17.71 11.89 2.76
CA LYS A 116 -17.83 13.24 2.21
C LYS A 116 -17.08 13.38 0.89
N ALA A 117 -15.83 12.94 0.85
CA ALA A 117 -15.00 12.99 -0.36
C ALA A 117 -15.63 12.20 -1.52
N ARG A 118 -16.15 10.99 -1.26
CA ARG A 118 -16.85 10.19 -2.29
C ARG A 118 -18.04 10.94 -2.91
N ARG A 119 -18.86 11.60 -2.09
CA ARG A 119 -20.02 12.38 -2.57
C ARG A 119 -19.64 13.60 -3.40
N ILE A 120 -18.43 14.12 -3.23
CA ILE A 120 -17.89 15.22 -4.03
C ILE A 120 -17.27 14.69 -5.33
N ALA A 121 -16.53 13.58 -5.24
CA ALA A 121 -15.75 13.04 -6.35
C ALA A 121 -16.57 12.24 -7.37
N PHE A 122 -17.70 11.64 -6.95
CA PHE A 122 -18.46 10.72 -7.78
C PHE A 122 -19.89 11.19 -8.06
N PRO A 123 -20.43 10.88 -9.26
CA PRO A 123 -21.87 10.99 -9.51
C PRO A 123 -22.66 10.04 -8.59
N PRO A 124 -23.95 10.33 -8.32
CA PRO A 124 -24.75 9.57 -7.35
C PRO A 124 -24.72 8.05 -7.52
N HIS A 125 -24.85 7.55 -8.75
CA HIS A 125 -24.84 6.10 -9.03
C HIS A 125 -23.51 5.41 -8.67
N LEU A 126 -22.37 6.13 -8.71
CA LEU A 126 -21.08 5.60 -8.27
C LEU A 126 -20.90 5.71 -6.75
N VAL A 127 -21.50 6.72 -6.11
CA VAL A 127 -21.55 6.81 -4.64
C VAL A 127 -22.29 5.60 -4.06
N ASP A 128 -23.40 5.21 -4.67
CA ASP A 128 -24.23 4.07 -4.25
C ASP A 128 -23.61 2.70 -4.57
N SER A 129 -22.61 2.68 -5.46
CA SER A 129 -21.87 1.48 -5.83
C SER A 129 -20.83 1.06 -4.77
N LEU A 130 -20.23 -0.12 -4.99
CA LEU A 130 -19.10 -0.60 -4.19
C LEU A 130 -17.78 0.12 -4.48
N LEU A 131 -17.72 0.99 -5.50
CA LEU A 131 -16.49 1.67 -5.91
C LEU A 131 -15.94 2.54 -4.76
N ALA A 132 -14.73 2.19 -4.30
CA ALA A 132 -14.02 2.92 -3.26
C ALA A 132 -14.89 3.15 -2.00
N ARG A 133 -15.77 2.19 -1.66
CA ARG A 133 -16.73 2.29 -0.56
C ARG A 133 -16.05 2.52 0.78
N ARG A 134 -14.86 1.93 0.99
CA ARG A 134 -14.05 2.04 2.21
C ARG A 134 -12.69 2.66 1.89
N PRO A 135 -12.04 3.35 2.85
CA PRO A 135 -10.64 3.75 2.69
C PRO A 135 -9.71 2.58 2.41
N TYR A 136 -10.02 1.40 2.95
CA TYR A 136 -9.27 0.16 2.71
C TYR A 136 -9.23 -0.22 1.22
N ASP A 137 -10.21 0.21 0.43
CA ASP A 137 -10.21 -0.08 -1.01
C ASP A 137 -9.08 0.66 -1.75
N LEU A 138 -8.47 1.70 -1.15
CA LEU A 138 -7.25 2.32 -1.67
C LEU A 138 -6.03 1.40 -1.57
N LEU A 139 -5.93 0.59 -0.52
CA LEU A 139 -4.90 -0.45 -0.42
C LEU A 139 -5.10 -1.48 -1.54
N HIS A 140 -6.34 -1.91 -1.79
CA HIS A 140 -6.64 -2.81 -2.90
C HIS A 140 -6.29 -2.20 -4.26
N ALA A 141 -6.54 -0.91 -4.46
CA ALA A 141 -6.15 -0.20 -5.68
C ALA A 141 -4.62 -0.14 -5.84
N ALA A 142 -3.88 0.17 -4.77
CA ALA A 142 -2.42 0.20 -4.75
C ALA A 142 -1.81 -1.15 -5.16
N VAL A 143 -2.26 -2.23 -4.51
CA VAL A 143 -1.77 -3.59 -4.78
C VAL A 143 -2.09 -4.04 -6.20
N SER A 144 -3.32 -3.77 -6.67
CA SER A 144 -3.72 -4.05 -8.05
C SER A 144 -2.85 -3.31 -9.06
N LEU A 145 -2.55 -2.03 -8.79
CA LEU A 145 -1.68 -1.22 -9.63
C LEU A 145 -0.27 -1.84 -9.72
N TRP A 146 0.37 -2.14 -8.58
CA TRP A 146 1.72 -2.70 -8.58
C TRP A 146 1.82 -4.02 -9.33
N LEU A 147 0.84 -4.92 -9.15
CA LEU A 147 0.78 -6.18 -9.89
C LEU A 147 0.63 -5.94 -11.39
N ASN A 148 -0.25 -5.02 -11.79
CA ASN A 148 -0.48 -4.69 -13.20
C ASN A 148 0.70 -3.94 -13.83
N SER A 149 1.50 -3.25 -13.03
CA SER A 149 2.77 -2.66 -13.45
C SER A 149 3.89 -3.69 -13.62
N GLY A 150 3.65 -4.97 -13.33
CA GLY A 150 4.60 -6.05 -13.50
C GLY A 150 5.55 -6.26 -12.31
N VAL A 151 5.28 -5.65 -11.16
CA VAL A 151 6.06 -5.92 -9.94
C VAL A 151 5.83 -7.38 -9.53
N PRO A 152 6.90 -8.15 -9.22
CA PRO A 152 6.75 -9.54 -8.83
C PRO A 152 5.80 -9.73 -7.64
N ALA A 153 4.94 -10.74 -7.69
CA ALA A 153 3.94 -11.00 -6.66
C ALA A 153 4.55 -11.18 -5.25
N ALA A 154 5.75 -11.76 -5.15
CA ALA A 154 6.46 -11.91 -3.88
C ALA A 154 6.82 -10.55 -3.25
N GLU A 155 7.38 -9.64 -4.06
CA GLU A 155 7.71 -8.27 -3.65
C GLU A 155 6.46 -7.49 -3.24
N VAL A 156 5.39 -7.58 -4.04
CA VAL A 156 4.10 -6.95 -3.71
C VAL A 156 3.54 -7.50 -2.39
N ALA A 157 3.62 -8.82 -2.17
CA ALA A 157 3.13 -9.43 -0.94
C ALA A 157 3.93 -8.96 0.29
N GLU A 158 5.26 -8.90 0.19
CA GLU A 158 6.12 -8.38 1.25
C GLU A 158 5.81 -6.91 1.54
N MET A 159 5.84 -6.07 0.50
CA MET A 159 5.53 -4.65 0.61
C MET A 159 4.13 -4.40 1.13
N ALA A 160 3.11 -5.20 0.79
CA ALA A 160 1.72 -5.01 1.27
C ALA A 160 1.46 -5.69 2.64
N GLY A 161 2.42 -6.42 3.21
CA GLY A 161 2.25 -7.14 4.46
C GLY A 161 1.30 -8.34 4.35
N HIS A 162 1.24 -8.97 3.18
CA HIS A 162 0.43 -10.16 2.88
C HIS A 162 1.32 -11.41 2.81
N SER A 163 0.70 -12.59 2.91
CA SER A 163 1.36 -13.79 2.39
C SER A 163 1.13 -13.87 0.88
N VAL A 164 2.04 -14.49 0.13
CA VAL A 164 1.86 -14.71 -1.31
C VAL A 164 0.57 -15.47 -1.60
N ALA A 165 0.21 -16.45 -0.76
CA ALA A 165 -1.04 -17.20 -0.90
C ALA A 165 -2.28 -16.30 -0.81
N ILE A 166 -2.35 -15.41 0.18
CA ILE A 166 -3.44 -14.43 0.33
C ILE A 166 -3.47 -13.47 -0.86
N LEU A 167 -2.30 -13.00 -1.29
CA LEU A 167 -2.20 -12.11 -2.45
C LEU A 167 -2.76 -12.79 -3.71
N MET A 168 -2.39 -14.04 -3.98
CA MET A 168 -2.87 -14.75 -5.16
C MET A 168 -4.37 -15.02 -5.08
N ASP A 169 -4.89 -15.46 -3.94
CA ASP A 169 -6.33 -15.69 -3.75
C ASP A 169 -7.17 -14.42 -4.00
N THR A 170 -6.67 -13.27 -3.54
CA THR A 170 -7.37 -11.98 -3.66
C THR A 170 -7.21 -11.35 -5.05
N TYR A 171 -6.01 -11.38 -5.64
CA TYR A 171 -5.64 -10.56 -6.80
C TYR A 171 -5.34 -11.36 -8.08
N TYR A 172 -5.54 -12.68 -8.10
CA TYR A 172 -5.31 -13.50 -9.30
C TYR A 172 -6.01 -12.94 -10.54
N LYS A 173 -7.25 -12.43 -10.37
CA LYS A 173 -8.02 -11.82 -11.47
C LYS A 173 -7.39 -10.54 -12.03
N CYS A 174 -6.60 -9.81 -11.26
CA CYS A 174 -5.89 -8.61 -11.72
C CYS A 174 -4.69 -8.97 -12.62
N ILE A 175 -4.00 -10.06 -12.28
CA ILE A 175 -2.82 -10.55 -13.04
C ILE A 175 -3.28 -11.29 -14.33
N HIS A 176 -4.52 -11.78 -14.35
CA HIS A 176 -5.09 -12.46 -15.49
C HIS A 176 -5.40 -11.50 -16.66
N GLY A 177 -5.17 -11.95 -17.90
CA GLY A 177 -5.44 -11.16 -19.11
C GLY A 177 -4.25 -10.36 -19.65
N GLN A 178 -3.08 -10.44 -19.01
CA GLN A 178 -1.86 -9.76 -19.44
C GLN A 178 -0.94 -10.65 -20.30
N ARG A 179 -1.45 -11.76 -20.85
CA ARG A 179 -0.62 -12.79 -21.50
C ARG A 179 0.25 -12.23 -22.63
N GLU A 180 -0.31 -11.40 -23.49
CA GLU A 180 0.42 -10.80 -24.61
C GLU A 180 1.54 -9.87 -24.12
N GLN A 181 1.27 -9.02 -23.13
CA GLN A 181 2.27 -8.14 -22.53
C GLN A 181 3.38 -8.95 -21.84
N MET A 182 3.04 -10.05 -21.17
CA MET A 182 4.01 -10.95 -20.54
C MET A 182 4.87 -11.66 -21.58
N VAL A 183 4.28 -12.12 -22.69
CA VAL A 183 5.02 -12.71 -23.81
C VAL A 183 5.96 -11.67 -24.43
N GLN A 184 5.50 -10.43 -24.63
CA GLN A 184 6.36 -9.37 -25.18
C GLN A 184 7.55 -9.09 -24.26
N ARG A 185 7.34 -8.96 -22.94
CA ARG A 185 8.44 -8.81 -21.97
C ARG A 185 9.45 -9.95 -22.03
N ILE A 186 8.99 -11.20 -22.26
CA ILE A 186 9.89 -12.36 -22.43
C ILE A 186 10.68 -12.23 -23.73
N ILE A 187 10.04 -11.84 -24.83
CA ILE A 187 10.69 -11.65 -26.12
C ILE A 187 11.76 -10.55 -26.03
N ASP A 188 11.42 -9.41 -25.41
CA ASP A 188 12.33 -8.27 -25.24
C ASP A 188 13.58 -8.70 -24.44
N ALA A 189 13.38 -9.34 -23.28
CA ALA A 189 14.48 -9.82 -22.44
C ALA A 189 15.40 -10.83 -23.17
N LEU A 190 14.82 -11.76 -23.94
CA LEU A 190 15.60 -12.74 -24.71
C LEU A 190 16.34 -12.11 -25.91
N SER A 191 15.92 -10.93 -26.37
CA SER A 191 16.54 -10.21 -27.49
C SER A 191 17.70 -9.33 -27.02
N GLU A 192 17.56 -8.69 -25.85
CA GLU A 192 18.64 -7.92 -25.20
C GLU A 192 19.88 -8.80 -24.90
N ASP A 193 19.68 -10.05 -24.47
CA ASP A 193 20.77 -11.01 -24.25
C ASP A 193 21.55 -11.38 -25.53
N ARG A 194 20.92 -11.29 -26.71
CA ARG A 194 21.57 -11.62 -27.99
C ARG A 194 22.41 -10.47 -28.54
N GLU A 195 22.01 -9.23 -28.30
CA GLU A 195 22.76 -8.05 -28.74
C GLU A 195 24.01 -7.82 -27.86
N GLY A 196 23.94 -8.17 -26.57
CA GLY A 196 25.10 -8.14 -25.65
C GLY A 196 26.17 -9.21 -25.95
N GLY A 197 25.80 -10.34 -26.56
CA GLY A 197 26.72 -11.43 -26.91
C GLY A 197 27.48 -11.25 -28.23
N ALA A 198 27.06 -10.33 -29.09
CA ALA A 198 27.63 -10.16 -30.44
C ALA A 198 28.79 -9.14 -30.53
N SER A 199 29.22 -8.56 -29.41
CA SER A 199 30.31 -7.55 -29.37
C SER A 199 31.66 -8.08 -28.84
N GLY A 200 31.79 -9.40 -28.68
CA GLY A 200 32.94 -10.06 -28.03
C GLY A 200 33.89 -10.86 -28.93
N GLU A 201 33.87 -10.71 -30.25
CA GLU A 201 34.87 -11.31 -31.15
C GLU A 201 35.32 -10.29 -32.20
N VAL A 202 36.47 -9.65 -31.94
CA VAL A 202 37.31 -9.04 -32.97
C VAL A 202 38.76 -9.42 -32.64
N ASP A 203 39.32 -10.28 -33.48
CA ASP A 203 40.75 -10.61 -33.60
C ASP A 203 41.58 -9.37 -34.01
#